data_AF-A0A183Q5Q0-F1
#
_entry.id   AF-A0A183Q5Q0-F1
#
_cell.length_a   1.000
_cell.length_b   1.000
_cell.length_c   1.000
_cell.angle_alpha   90.00
_cell.angle_beta   90.00
_cell.angle_gamma   90.00
#
_symmetry.space_group_name_H-M   'P 1'
#
loop_
_entity.id
_entity.type
_entity.pdbx_description
1 polymer ?
#
loop_
_entity_poly.entity_id
_entity_poly.type
_entity_poly.pdbx_seq_one_letter_code
_entity_poly.pdbx_strand_id
1 'polypeptide(L)'
;MTEQTPKVPPPSIQLMPFWPDNIEAWFCYAEADFYEHGVNDTRAKFLAAVKALPREFGRYVTPSMFASDVSEPYETVKRSILKRGDLTDRQTLDQLLNNIDAQHVLQQTCCKV
;
A
#
# COMPACT_ATOMS: atom_id res chain seq x y z
N MET A 1 44.32 -8.59 19.22
CA MET A 1 43.91 -7.32 18.59
C MET A 1 42.71 -7.66 17.73
N THR A 2 41.50 -7.51 18.25
CA THR A 2 40.27 -7.80 17.49
C THR A 2 39.97 -6.61 16.61
N GLU A 3 40.12 -6.80 15.30
CA GLU A 3 39.79 -5.80 14.28
C GLU A 3 38.28 -5.53 14.32
N GLN A 4 37.89 -4.39 14.88
CA GLN A 4 36.55 -3.88 14.73
C GLN A 4 36.45 -3.24 13.35
N THR A 5 35.83 -3.96 12.42
CA THR A 5 35.33 -3.36 11.18
C THR A 5 34.38 -2.21 11.54
N PRO A 6 34.51 -1.03 10.91
CA PRO A 6 33.57 0.06 11.12
C PRO A 6 32.16 -0.44 10.83
N LYS A 7 31.30 -0.45 11.84
CA LYS A 7 29.89 -0.83 11.71
C LYS A 7 29.21 0.29 10.92
N VAL A 8 29.21 0.16 9.59
CA VAL A 8 28.47 1.06 8.69
C VAL A 8 27.02 1.04 9.20
N PRO A 9 26.41 2.22 9.47
CA PRO A 9 25.00 2.27 9.82
C PRO A 9 24.21 1.53 8.74
N PRO A 10 23.26 0.64 9.10
CA PRO A 10 22.47 -0.05 8.09
C PRO A 10 21.88 0.99 7.13
N PRO A 11 22.01 0.79 5.80
CA PRO A 11 21.49 1.74 4.84
C PRO A 11 20.02 1.99 5.15
N SER A 12 19.70 3.26 5.46
CA SER A 12 18.32 3.68 5.66
C SER A 12 17.64 3.63 4.30
N ILE A 13 17.02 2.50 3.97
CA ILE A 13 16.32 2.33 2.71
C ILE A 13 15.27 3.45 2.59
N GLN A 14 15.31 4.17 1.48
CA GLN A 14 14.32 5.18 1.15
C GLN A 14 13.52 4.65 -0.01
N LEU A 15 12.31 4.17 0.30
CA LEU A 15 11.38 3.75 -0.73
C LEU A 15 10.90 4.96 -1.54
N MET A 16 10.54 4.70 -2.79
CA MET A 16 9.84 5.68 -3.62
C MET A 16 8.57 6.21 -2.91
N PRO A 17 8.17 7.47 -3.17
CA PRO A 17 6.91 8.01 -2.68
C PRO A 17 5.74 7.08 -3.02
N PHE A 18 4.78 6.96 -2.11
CA PHE A 18 3.63 6.08 -2.29
C PHE A 18 2.74 6.51 -3.48
N TRP A 19 2.28 5.53 -4.27
CA TRP A 19 1.41 5.74 -5.44
C TRP A 19 0.00 5.20 -5.13
N PRO A 20 -0.95 6.06 -4.70
CA PRO A 20 -2.29 5.62 -4.35
C PRO A 20 -3.11 5.15 -5.57
N ASP A 21 -2.74 5.59 -6.77
CA ASP A 21 -3.33 5.19 -8.06
C ASP A 21 -2.88 3.81 -8.53
N ASN A 22 -1.72 3.33 -8.07
CA ASN A 22 -1.20 2.01 -8.40
C ASN A 22 -0.41 1.41 -7.22
N ILE A 23 -1.17 1.01 -6.19
CA ILE A 23 -0.65 0.46 -4.94
C ILE A 23 0.14 -0.83 -5.20
N GLU A 24 -0.32 -1.68 -6.13
CA GLU A 24 0.34 -2.94 -6.47
C GLU A 24 1.73 -2.70 -7.06
N ALA A 25 1.84 -1.80 -8.05
CA ALA A 25 3.14 -1.45 -8.61
C ALA A 25 4.07 -0.87 -7.55
N TRP A 26 3.59 0.01 -6.67
CA TRP A 26 4.42 0.56 -5.60
C TRP A 26 5.03 -0.54 -4.70
N PHE A 27 4.26 -1.57 -4.33
CA PHE A 27 4.79 -2.70 -3.57
C PHE A 27 5.82 -3.52 -4.35
N CYS A 28 5.64 -3.71 -5.66
CA CYS A 28 6.64 -4.37 -6.50
C CYS A 28 7.98 -3.62 -6.52
N TYR A 29 7.95 -2.28 -6.63
CA TYR A 29 9.18 -1.47 -6.60
C TYR A 29 9.84 -1.50 -5.21
N ALA A 30 9.04 -1.41 -4.14
CA ALA A 30 9.59 -1.52 -2.78
C ALA A 30 10.27 -2.88 -2.54
N GLU A 31 9.71 -3.97 -3.08
CA GLU A 31 10.30 -5.31 -3.00
C GLU A 31 11.60 -5.44 -3.78
N ALA A 32 11.69 -4.79 -4.95
CA ALA A 32 12.94 -4.68 -5.69
C ALA A 32 14.00 -3.93 -4.88
N ASP A 33 13.66 -2.78 -4.28
CA ASP A 33 14.58 -2.02 -3.42
C ASP A 33 15.06 -2.86 -2.23
N PHE A 34 14.15 -3.57 -1.55
CA PHE A 34 14.53 -4.47 -0.45
C PHE A 34 15.49 -5.56 -0.90
N TYR A 35 15.25 -6.16 -2.07
CA TYR A 35 16.09 -7.19 -2.64
C TYR A 35 17.49 -6.65 -2.98
N GLU A 36 17.57 -5.51 -3.67
CA GLU A 36 18.83 -4.86 -4.07
C GLU A 36 19.71 -4.47 -2.87
N HIS A 37 19.08 -4.06 -1.76
CA HIS A 37 19.78 -3.67 -0.55
C HIS A 37 19.95 -4.81 0.47
N GLY A 38 19.54 -6.04 0.13
CA GLY A 38 19.66 -7.22 1.00
C GLY A 38 18.82 -7.15 2.27
N VAL A 39 17.72 -6.39 2.28
CA VAL A 39 16.82 -6.29 3.42
C VAL A 39 15.92 -7.52 3.46
N ASN A 40 16.30 -8.50 4.28
CA ASN A 40 15.54 -9.74 4.49
C ASN A 40 14.68 -9.73 5.76
N ASP A 41 14.99 -8.82 6.70
CA ASP A 41 14.24 -8.70 7.95
C ASP A 41 12.82 -8.19 7.68
N THR A 42 11.82 -9.02 7.98
CA THR A 42 10.40 -8.72 7.71
C THR A 42 9.93 -7.49 8.49
N ARG A 43 10.50 -7.26 9.67
CA ARG A 43 10.22 -6.09 10.51
C ARG A 43 10.78 -4.82 9.88
N ALA A 44 11.99 -4.84 9.34
CA ALA A 44 12.60 -3.72 8.63
C ALA A 44 11.82 -3.37 7.37
N LYS A 45 11.40 -4.37 6.58
CA LYS A 45 10.52 -4.15 5.41
C LYS A 45 9.22 -3.48 5.82
N PHE A 46 8.57 -3.97 6.87
CA PHE A 46 7.35 -3.37 7.43
C PHE A 46 7.55 -1.92 7.85
N LEU A 47 8.60 -1.63 8.64
CA LEU A 47 8.87 -0.27 9.11
C LEU A 47 9.19 0.70 7.97
N ALA A 48 9.95 0.25 6.97
CA ALA A 48 10.25 1.03 5.78
C ALA A 48 8.98 1.34 4.97
N ALA A 49 8.14 0.33 4.73
CA ALA A 49 6.87 0.49 4.04
C ALA A 49 5.96 1.47 4.79
N VAL A 50 5.75 1.27 6.09
CA VAL A 50 4.89 2.14 6.92
C VAL A 50 5.39 3.59 6.94
N LYS A 51 6.72 3.79 6.96
CA LYS A 51 7.30 5.14 6.92
C LYS A 51 7.06 5.86 5.59
N ALA A 52 6.91 5.12 4.49
CA ALA A 52 6.62 5.67 3.18
C ALA A 52 5.12 5.91 2.93
N LEU A 53 4.24 5.40 3.81
CA LEU A 53 2.80 5.60 3.66
C LEU A 53 2.37 7.03 4.04
N PRO A 54 1.48 7.64 3.23
CA PRO A 54 0.83 8.88 3.61
C PRO A 54 0.01 8.74 4.90
N ARG A 55 -0.17 9.85 5.63
CA ARG A 55 -0.85 9.86 6.94
C ARG A 55 -2.27 9.27 6.88
N GLU A 56 -2.99 9.49 5.78
CA GLU A 56 -4.34 8.96 5.57
C GLU A 56 -4.40 7.43 5.50
N PHE A 57 -3.29 6.78 5.16
CA PHE A 57 -3.16 5.32 5.19
C PHE A 57 -2.78 4.77 6.58
N GLY A 58 -2.46 5.64 7.55
CA GLY A 58 -2.14 5.24 8.91
C GLY A 58 -3.27 4.47 9.61
N ARG A 59 -4.52 4.66 9.20
CA ARG A 59 -5.68 3.89 9.72
C ARG A 59 -5.66 2.40 9.35
N TYR A 60 -4.89 2.01 8.34
CA TYR A 60 -4.78 0.62 7.89
C TYR A 60 -3.64 -0.14 8.57
N VAL A 61 -2.80 0.57 9.33
CA VAL A 61 -1.74 -0.01 10.14
C VAL A 61 -2.25 -0.12 11.56
N THR A 62 -2.64 -1.31 12.00
CA THR A 62 -3.14 -1.50 13.37
C THR A 62 -1.99 -1.59 14.36
N PRO A 63 -2.16 -1.16 15.63
CA PRO A 63 -1.15 -1.32 16.66
C PRO A 63 -0.69 -2.78 16.85
N SER A 64 -1.58 -3.74 16.63
CA SER A 64 -1.27 -5.17 16.69
C SER A 64 -0.20 -5.61 15.67
N MET A 65 -0.06 -4.93 14.54
CA MET A 65 0.96 -5.23 13.53
C MET A 65 2.37 -4.80 13.97
N PHE A 66 2.46 -4.05 15.07
CA PHE A 66 3.73 -3.74 15.72
C PHE A 66 4.13 -4.73 16.81
N ALA A 67 3.24 -5.66 17.18
CA ALA A 67 3.54 -6.67 18.17
C ALA A 67 4.52 -7.71 17.61
N SER A 68 5.41 -8.23 18.47
CA SER A 68 6.51 -9.13 18.08
C SER A 68 6.06 -10.55 17.75
N ASP A 69 4.81 -10.90 18.05
CA ASP A 69 4.18 -12.19 17.77
C ASP A 69 3.65 -12.30 16.33
N VAL A 70 3.60 -11.19 15.58
CA VAL A 70 3.22 -11.20 14.17
C VAL A 70 4.39 -11.72 13.33
N SER A 71 4.24 -12.93 12.80
CA SER A 71 5.27 -13.59 11.98
C SER A 71 5.59 -12.84 10.67
N GLU A 72 4.59 -12.21 10.05
CA GLU A 72 4.73 -11.57 8.73
C GLU A 72 4.07 -10.18 8.71
N PRO A 73 4.66 -9.18 9.40
CA PRO A 73 4.05 -7.87 9.54
C PRO A 73 3.98 -7.12 8.20
N TYR A 74 4.97 -7.33 7.32
CA TYR A 74 5.01 -6.74 5.98
C TYR A 74 3.89 -7.29 5.08
N GLU A 75 3.72 -8.61 5.00
CA GLU A 75 2.64 -9.20 4.20
C GLU A 75 1.25 -8.82 4.71
N THR A 76 1.12 -8.68 6.03
CA THR A 76 -0.13 -8.22 6.66
C THR A 76 -0.46 -6.78 6.23
N VAL A 77 0.51 -5.86 6.22
CA VAL A 77 0.27 -4.46 5.80
C VAL A 77 -0.02 -4.37 4.32
N LYS A 78 0.73 -5.11 3.49
CA LYS A 78 0.53 -5.19 2.05
C LYS A 78 -0.89 -5.63 1.72
N ARG A 79 -1.38 -6.71 2.33
CA ARG A 79 -2.74 -7.22 2.13
C ARG A 79 -3.81 -6.21 2.55
N SER A 80 -3.64 -5.56 3.70
CA SER A 80 -4.60 -4.58 4.22
C SER A 80 -4.75 -3.36 3.30
N ILE A 81 -3.64 -2.88 2.74
CA ILE A 81 -3.63 -1.72 1.85
C ILE A 81 -4.18 -2.09 0.46
N LEU A 82 -3.76 -3.22 -0.12
CA LEU A 82 -4.27 -3.70 -1.40
C LEU A 82 -5.78 -3.94 -1.38
N LYS A 83 -6.29 -4.59 -0.32
CA LYS A 83 -7.74 -4.81 -0.15
C LYS A 83 -8.54 -3.51 -0.15
N ARG A 84 -7.96 -2.41 0.31
CA ARG A 84 -8.62 -1.10 0.30
C ARG A 84 -8.59 -0.44 -1.07
N GLY A 85 -7.48 -0.57 -1.81
CA GLY A 85 -7.39 -0.14 -3.19
C GLY A 85 -8.54 -0.73 -4.01
N ASP A 86 -8.66 -2.06 -3.98
CA ASP A 86 -9.72 -2.81 -4.66
C ASP A 86 -11.14 -2.34 -4.30
N LEU A 87 -11.40 -2.12 -3.00
CA LEU A 87 -12.69 -1.58 -2.56
C LEU A 87 -12.97 -0.18 -3.12
N THR A 88 -11.94 0.67 -3.21
CA THR A 88 -12.07 2.04 -3.71
C THR A 88 -12.30 2.04 -5.22
N ASP A 89 -11.59 1.18 -5.95
CA ASP A 89 -11.74 1.02 -7.40
C ASP A 89 -13.15 0.52 -7.74
N ARG A 90 -13.64 -0.49 -7.01
CA ARG A 90 -15.00 -1.00 -7.16
C ARG A 90 -16.05 0.05 -6.81
N GLN A 91 -15.89 0.81 -5.73
CA GLN A 91 -16.81 1.89 -5.37
C GLN A 91 -16.86 3.00 -6.44
N THR A 92 -15.72 3.32 -7.03
CA THR A 92 -15.63 4.31 -8.12
C THR A 92 -16.32 3.79 -9.37
N LEU A 93 -16.08 2.53 -9.72
CA LEU A 93 -16.75 1.87 -10.84
C LEU A 93 -18.27 1.80 -10.65
N ASP A 94 -18.73 1.37 -9.47
CA ASP A 94 -20.16 1.27 -9.15
C ASP A 94 -20.84 2.66 -9.24
N GLN A 95 -20.19 3.73 -8.78
CA GLN A 95 -20.72 5.09 -8.95
C GLN A 95 -20.82 5.50 -10.43
N LEU A 96 -19.81 5.20 -11.23
CA LEU A 96 -19.81 5.52 -12.66
C LEU A 96 -20.95 4.79 -13.39
N LEU A 97 -21.14 3.50 -13.12
CA LEU A 97 -22.22 2.71 -13.70
C LEU A 97 -23.60 3.23 -13.29
N ASN A 98 -23.81 3.51 -12.00
CA ASN A 98 -25.06 4.09 -11.51
C ASN A 98 -25.38 5.46 -12.14
N ASN A 99 -24.37 6.29 -12.37
CA ASN A 99 -24.55 7.59 -13.01
C ASN A 99 -24.94 7.46 -14.49
N ILE A 100 -24.37 6.49 -15.21
CA ILE A 100 -24.72 6.19 -16.61
C ILE A 100 -26.16 5.67 -16.69
N ASP A 101 -26.52 4.73 -15.81
CA ASP A 101 -27.89 4.17 -15.75
C ASP A 101 -28.92 5.27 -15.45
N ALA A 102 -28.63 6.16 -14.51
CA ALA A 102 -29.51 7.29 -14.19
C ALA A 102 -29.68 8.24 -15.38
N GLN A 103 -28.61 8.57 -16.11
CA GLN A 103 -28.70 9.40 -17.32
C GLN A 103 -29.52 8.74 -18.42
N HIS A 104 -29.37 7.43 -18.61
CA HIS A 104 -30.13 6.68 -19.60
C HIS A 104 -31.63 6.66 -19.28
N VAL A 105 -32.01 6.47 -18.01
CA VAL A 105 -33.41 6.54 -17.57
C VAL A 105 -34.01 7.94 -17.76
N LEU A 106 -33.26 9.00 -17.44
CA LEU A 106 -33.69 10.38 -17.65
C LEU A 106 -33.90 10.71 -19.14
N GLN A 107 -33.00 10.25 -20.02
CA GLN A 107 -33.13 10.43 -21.48
C GLN A 107 -34.36 9.70 -22.03
N GLN A 108 -34.61 8.46 -21.61
CA GLN A 108 -35.79 7.70 -22.06
C GLN A 108 -37.12 8.30 -21.60
N THR A 109 -37.11 9.00 -20.47
CA THR A 109 -38.31 9.66 -19.93
C THR A 109 -38.60 10.96 -20.69
N CYS A 110 -37.59 11.72 -21.11
CA CYS A 110 -37.77 12.92 -21.94
C CYS A 110 -38.25 12.62 -23.37
N CYS A 111 -37.87 11.49 -23.98
CA CYS A 111 -38.30 11.13 -25.33
C CYS A 111 -39.74 10.54 -25.41
N LYS A 112 -40.48 10.48 -24.29
CA LYS A 112 -41.85 9.97 -24.22
C LYS A 112 -42.92 11.07 -24.07
N VAL A 113 -42.54 12.35 -24.18
CA VAL A 113 -43.46 13.51 -24.13
C VAL A 113 -43.81 13.97 -25.53
#